data_AF-A0A7N0T412-F1
#
_entry.id   AF-A0A7N0T412-F1
#
_cell.length_a   1.000
_cell.length_b   1.000
_cell.length_c   1.000
_cell.angle_alpha   90.00
_cell.angle_beta   90.00
_cell.angle_gamma   90.00
#
_symmetry.space_group_name_H-M   'P 1'
#
loop_
_entity.id
_entity.type
_entity.pdbx_description
1 polymer ?
#
loop_
_entity_poly.entity_id
_entity_poly.type
_entity_poly.pdbx_seq_one_letter_code
_entity_poly.pdbx_strand_id
1 'polypeptide(L)'
;MGGDGHGHEAHGGDFRQKVWTMSGGPNCRPVHWKRNTAIAMFGIFLVCIPVAMLSAKLEQRPHMPVRPIPSQLWCKNFGNQEYENRK
;
A
#
# COMPACT_ATOMS: atom_id res chain seq x y z
N MET A 1 5.43 27.76 34.42
CA MET A 1 6.74 28.45 34.41
C MET A 1 7.24 28.37 32.97
N GLY A 2 7.01 29.38 32.14
CA GLY A 2 7.91 30.53 31.93
C GLY A 2 8.52 30.38 30.52
N GLY A 3 8.55 31.35 29.62
CA GLY A 3 8.24 32.76 29.77
C GLY A 3 7.98 33.46 28.43
N ASP A 4 7.56 34.69 28.58
CA ASP A 4 7.29 35.69 27.55
C ASP A 4 8.51 36.02 26.70
N GLY A 5 8.29 36.14 25.39
CA GLY A 5 9.21 36.74 24.43
C GLY A 5 8.40 37.51 23.40
N HIS A 6 8.13 38.78 23.70
CA HIS A 6 7.54 39.73 22.76
C HIS A 6 8.46 39.92 21.54
N GLY A 7 7.97 39.54 20.36
CA GLY A 7 8.65 39.74 19.08
C GLY A 7 7.64 39.91 17.96
N HIS A 8 7.24 41.17 17.74
CA HIS A 8 6.64 41.73 16.52
C HIS A 8 5.67 40.86 15.70
N GLU A 9 4.38 41.14 15.87
CA GLU A 9 3.33 40.83 14.91
C GLU A 9 3.68 41.44 13.54
N ALA A 10 4.17 40.62 12.61
CA ALA A 10 4.05 40.88 11.18
C ALA A 10 2.75 40.21 10.72
N HIS A 11 1.76 41.02 10.37
CA HIS A 11 0.47 40.59 9.84
C HIS A 11 0.64 39.70 8.59
N GLY A 12 0.63 38.37 8.79
CA GLY A 12 0.69 37.41 7.69
C GLY A 12 1.35 36.11 8.11
N GLY A 13 0.60 35.21 8.75
CA GLY A 13 1.05 33.84 8.98
C GLY A 13 1.61 33.22 7.69
N ASP A 14 2.66 32.41 7.82
CA ASP A 14 3.39 31.79 6.72
C ASP A 14 2.42 31.29 5.63
N PHE A 15 2.54 31.85 4.42
CA PHE A 15 1.64 31.54 3.29
C PHE A 15 1.62 30.04 2.96
N ARG A 16 2.66 29.31 3.35
CA ARG A 16 2.74 27.85 3.24
C ARG A 16 1.66 27.11 4.03
N GLN A 17 1.07 27.74 5.05
CA GLN A 17 -0.09 27.20 5.77
C GLN A 17 -1.42 27.45 5.04
N LYS A 18 -1.46 28.45 4.14
CA LYS A 18 -2.66 28.80 3.35
C LYS A 18 -2.75 28.03 2.03
N VAL A 19 -1.64 27.46 1.57
CA VAL A 19 -1.57 26.69 0.32
C VAL A 19 -1.76 25.21 0.62
N TRP A 20 -2.79 24.62 0.01
CA TRP A 20 -2.98 23.17 0.05
C TRP A 20 -2.20 22.48 -1.08
N THR A 21 -1.56 21.36 -0.78
CA THR A 21 -0.85 20.51 -1.74
C THR A 21 -1.22 19.05 -1.53
N MET A 22 -1.26 18.27 -2.61
CA MET A 22 -1.67 16.84 -2.56
C MET A 22 -0.78 16.01 -1.63
N SER A 23 0.53 16.29 -1.61
CA SER A 23 1.51 15.57 -0.78
C SER A 23 1.66 16.13 0.63
N GLY A 24 1.07 17.29 0.92
CA GLY A 24 1.27 18.05 2.15
C GLY A 24 2.35 19.14 2.04
N GLY A 25 2.31 20.08 2.99
CA GLY A 25 3.22 21.22 3.07
C GLY A 25 4.48 20.94 3.89
N PRO A 26 5.42 21.91 3.95
CA PRO A 26 6.59 21.84 4.82
C PRO A 26 6.16 21.61 6.28
N ASN A 27 6.86 20.74 7.00
CA ASN A 27 6.52 20.37 8.38
C ASN A 27 5.10 19.81 8.54
N CYS A 28 4.71 18.83 7.72
CA CYS A 28 3.44 18.12 7.86
C CYS A 28 3.38 17.30 9.17
N ARG A 29 2.58 17.78 10.14
CA ARG A 29 2.33 17.10 11.43
C ARG A 29 0.83 16.98 11.71
N PRO A 30 0.06 16.22 10.90
CA PRO A 30 -1.38 16.14 11.10
C PRO A 30 -1.71 15.40 12.41
N VAL A 31 -2.57 16.00 13.24
CA VAL A 31 -2.96 15.48 14.56
C VAL A 31 -3.51 14.04 14.49
N HIS A 32 -4.13 13.66 13.37
CA HIS A 32 -4.76 12.36 13.16
C HIS A 32 -4.02 11.43 12.19
N TRP A 33 -2.72 11.63 11.97
CA TRP A 33 -1.95 10.84 10.99
C TRP A 33 -2.12 9.33 11.16
N LYS A 34 -2.10 8.83 12.41
CA LYS A 34 -2.26 7.40 12.72
C LYS A 34 -3.58 6.83 12.22
N ARG A 35 -4.68 7.56 12.46
CA ARG A 35 -6.03 7.12 12.07
C ARG A 35 -6.18 7.15 10.54
N ASN A 36 -5.68 8.20 9.89
CA ASN A 36 -5.79 8.33 8.44
C ASN A 36 -4.97 7.24 7.71
N THR A 37 -3.76 6.93 8.21
CA THR A 37 -2.95 5.81 7.69
C THR A 37 -3.63 4.47 7.93
N ALA A 38 -4.25 4.25 9.10
CA ALA A 38 -4.97 3.00 9.38
C ALA A 38 -6.13 2.78 8.39
N ILE A 39 -6.91 3.83 8.09
CA ILE A 39 -8.01 3.75 7.11
C ILE A 39 -7.47 3.46 5.71
N ALA A 40 -6.38 4.13 5.29
CA ALA A 40 -5.76 3.89 4.00
C ALA A 40 -5.24 2.44 3.87
N MET A 41 -4.52 1.95 4.89
CA MET A 41 -4.04 0.56 4.91
C MET A 41 -5.19 -0.44 4.90
N PHE A 42 -6.27 -0.18 5.64
CA PHE A 42 -7.46 -1.01 5.62
C PHE A 42 -8.07 -1.12 4.21
N GLY A 43 -8.23 0.02 3.52
CA GLY A 43 -8.70 0.04 2.13
C GLY A 43 -7.79 -0.73 1.17
N ILE A 44 -6.47 -0.58 1.32
CA ILE A 44 -5.48 -1.32 0.53
C ILE A 44 -5.65 -2.83 0.74
N PHE A 45 -5.69 -3.31 1.98
CA PHE A 45 -5.83 -4.74 2.25
C PHE A 45 -7.18 -5.28 1.78
N LEU A 46 -8.27 -4.52 1.93
CA LEU A 46 -9.59 -4.90 1.46
C LEU A 46 -9.58 -5.17 -0.04
N VAL A 47 -8.85 -4.38 -0.84
CA VAL A 47 -8.75 -4.57 -2.29
C VAL A 47 -7.71 -5.62 -2.66
N CYS A 48 -6.52 -5.59 -2.05
CA CYS A 48 -5.41 -6.46 -2.43
C CYS A 48 -5.65 -7.94 -2.10
N ILE A 49 -6.33 -8.26 -1.00
CA ILE A 49 -6.61 -9.65 -0.61
C ILE A 49 -7.48 -10.39 -1.65
N PRO A 50 -8.68 -9.90 -2.05
CA PRO A 50 -9.49 -10.58 -3.04
C PRO A 50 -8.82 -10.60 -4.42
N VAL A 51 -8.10 -9.54 -4.80
CA VAL A 51 -7.31 -9.51 -6.04
C VAL A 51 -6.23 -10.61 -6.02
N ALA A 52 -5.53 -10.79 -4.90
CA ALA A 52 -4.53 -11.85 -4.76
C ALA A 52 -5.18 -13.25 -4.81
N MET A 53 -6.34 -13.45 -4.17
CA MET A 53 -7.07 -14.72 -4.25
C MET A 53 -7.55 -15.02 -5.67
N LEU A 54 -8.04 -14.01 -6.40
CA LEU A 54 -8.43 -14.16 -7.80
C LEU A 54 -7.21 -14.45 -8.68
N SER A 55 -6.12 -13.71 -8.50
CA SER A 55 -4.85 -13.92 -9.21
C SER A 55 -4.33 -15.34 -9.01
N ALA A 56 -4.36 -15.86 -7.77
CA ALA A 56 -3.91 -17.22 -7.45
C ALA A 56 -4.79 -18.31 -8.09
N LYS A 57 -6.09 -18.06 -8.29
CA LYS A 57 -7.00 -19.00 -8.97
C LYS A 57 -6.82 -19.02 -10.48
N LEU A 58 -6.51 -17.87 -11.07
CA LEU A 58 -6.36 -17.73 -12.52
C LEU A 58 -4.97 -18.20 -13.01
N GLU A 59 -4.00 -18.31 -12.11
CA GLU A 59 -2.64 -18.67 -12.48
C GLU A 59 -2.53 -20.14 -12.92
N GLN A 60 -2.54 -20.37 -14.23
CA GLN A 60 -2.30 -21.68 -14.82
C GLN A 60 -0.81 -21.89 -15.13
N ARG A 61 -0.24 -23.01 -14.68
CA ARG A 61 1.15 -23.41 -14.98
C ARG A 61 1.21 -24.77 -15.67
N PRO A 62 1.20 -24.84 -17.01
CA PRO A 62 1.18 -26.10 -17.75
C PRO A 62 2.41 -27.00 -17.51
N HIS A 63 3.56 -26.41 -17.17
CA HIS A 63 4.80 -27.12 -16.89
C HIS A 63 5.11 -27.09 -15.39
N MET A 64 5.39 -28.25 -14.80
CA MET A 64 5.81 -28.31 -13.40
C MET A 64 7.22 -27.73 -13.22
N PRO A 65 7.50 -26.96 -12.17
CA PRO A 65 8.83 -26.38 -12.00
C PRO A 65 9.85 -27.46 -11.61
N VAL A 66 11.04 -27.43 -12.23
CA VAL A 66 12.17 -28.35 -11.97
C VAL A 66 12.83 -28.13 -10.59
N ARG A 67 12.49 -27.02 -9.93
CA ARG A 67 13.03 -26.58 -8.64
C ARG A 67 11.90 -26.05 -7.74
N PRO A 68 12.05 -26.07 -6.41
CA PRO A 68 11.07 -25.47 -5.51
C PRO A 68 11.02 -23.96 -5.74
N ILE A 69 9.83 -23.43 -6.02
CA ILE A 69 9.59 -21.99 -6.25
C ILE A 69 8.62 -21.49 -5.19
N PRO A 70 8.91 -20.37 -4.51
CA PRO A 70 8.07 -19.87 -3.41
C PRO A 70 6.62 -19.62 -3.82
N SER A 71 6.35 -19.31 -5.10
CA SER A 71 5.00 -19.15 -5.60
C SER A 71 4.17 -20.44 -5.60
N GLN A 72 4.78 -21.62 -5.41
CA GLN A 72 4.04 -22.86 -5.24
C GLN A 72 3.18 -22.91 -3.97
N LEU A 73 3.44 -22.04 -2.99
CA LEU A 73 2.65 -21.98 -1.75
C LEU A 73 1.21 -21.50 -1.98
N TRP A 74 0.99 -20.67 -3.01
CA TRP A 74 -0.29 -20.02 -3.25
C TRP A 74 -0.90 -20.31 -4.64
N CYS A 75 -0.11 -20.65 -5.65
CA CYS A 75 -0.61 -21.07 -6.96
C CYS A 75 -1.02 -22.55 -6.90
N LYS A 76 -2.31 -22.86 -7.00
CA LYS A 76 -2.81 -24.26 -6.93
C LYS A 76 -3.01 -24.92 -8.30
N ASN A 77 -3.01 -24.14 -9.38
CA ASN A 77 -3.32 -24.59 -10.75
C ASN A 77 -2.05 -25.00 -11.52
N PHE A 78 -1.27 -25.92 -10.97
CA PHE A 78 -0.28 -26.67 -11.75
C PHE A 78 -1.03 -27.56 -12.75
N GLY A 79 -0.70 -27.43 -14.03
CA GLY A 79 -1.42 -28.06 -15.13
C GLY A 79 -1.57 -29.56 -14.92
N ASN A 80 -2.74 -30.09 -15.27
CA ASN A 80 -3.03 -31.51 -15.24
C ASN A 80 -1.99 -32.27 -16.07
N GLN A 81 -1.63 -33.48 -15.64
CA GLN A 81 -0.69 -34.40 -16.32
C GLN A 81 -1.13 -34.78 -17.76
N GLU A 82 -2.28 -34.30 -18.21
CA GLU A 82 -2.86 -34.50 -19.53
C GLU A 82 -2.08 -33.80 -20.67
N TYR A 83 -1.28 -32.76 -20.37
CA TYR A 83 -0.38 -32.14 -21.37
C TYR A 83 0.88 -32.98 -21.64
N GLU A 84 1.41 -33.70 -20.64
CA GLU A 84 2.53 -34.63 -20.80
C GLU A 84 2.12 -35.84 -21.65
N ASN A 85 0.92 -36.39 -21.41
CA ASN A 85 0.39 -37.57 -22.12
C ASN A 85 -0.02 -37.32 -23.60
N ARG A 86 0.18 -36.11 -24.13
CA ARG A 86 -0.17 -35.74 -25.52
C ARG A 86 1.05 -35.49 -26.43
N LYS A 87 2.26 -35.81 -25.97
CA LYS A 87 3.49 -35.87 -26.77
C LYS A 87 3.87 -37.30 -27.06
#